data_AF-A0A945I133-F1
#
_entry.id   AF-A0A945I133-F1
#
_cell.length_a   1.000
_cell.length_b   1.000
_cell.length_c   1.000
_cell.angle_alpha   90.00
_cell.angle_beta   90.00
_cell.angle_gamma   90.00
#
_symmetry.space_group_name_H-M   'P 1'
#
loop_
_entity.id
_entity.type
_entity.pdbx_description
1 polymer ?
#
loop_
_entity_poly.entity_id
_entity_poly.type
_entity_poly.pdbx_seq_one_letter_code
_entity_poly.pdbx_strand_id
1 'polypeptide(L)' 'KIGYLVPELYDMRGDWIMALTPGGVDQDLERLDYKRIKRPMFPLDEEMADPDLSVRWISDIKIQ' A
#
# COMPACT_ATOMS: atom_id res chain seq x y z
N LYS A 1 11.42 11.37 8.52
CA LYS A 1 10.32 10.55 7.96
C LYS A 1 9.40 10.17 9.11
N ILE A 2 8.16 10.66 9.13
CA ILE A 2 7.20 10.52 10.25
C ILE A 2 6.03 9.58 9.86
N GLY A 3 6.28 8.61 8.96
CA GLY A 3 5.22 7.81 8.34
C GLY A 3 4.36 6.99 9.31
N TYR A 4 4.85 6.73 10.53
CA TYR A 4 4.10 5.99 11.56
C TYR A 4 3.37 6.88 12.56
N LEU A 5 3.68 8.18 12.65
CA LEU A 5 3.00 9.08 13.59
C LEU A 5 1.88 9.88 12.92
N VAL A 6 1.45 9.47 11.72
CA VAL A 6 0.42 10.19 10.96
C VAL A 6 -0.89 10.28 11.75
N PRO A 7 -1.39 9.22 12.41
CA PRO A 7 -2.58 9.33 13.25
C PRO A 7 -2.41 10.31 14.41
N GLU A 8 -1.30 10.24 15.15
CA GLU A 8 -1.04 11.07 16.32
C GLU A 8 -0.84 12.55 15.93
N LEU A 9 -0.12 12.81 14.83
CA LEU A 9 0.05 14.16 14.29
C LEU A 9 -1.26 14.72 13.73
N TYR A 10 -2.11 13.85 13.15
CA TYR A 10 -3.43 14.25 12.72
C TYR A 10 -4.25 14.67 13.93
N ASP A 11 -4.27 13.91 15.03
CA ASP A 11 -5.03 14.27 16.23
C ASP A 11 -4.51 15.55 16.92
N MET A 12 -3.21 15.83 16.82
CA MET A 12 -2.60 17.07 17.31
C MET A 12 -2.76 18.26 16.34
N ARG A 13 -3.32 18.06 15.14
CA ARG A 13 -3.51 19.13 14.17
C ARG A 13 -4.55 20.11 14.72
N GLY A 14 -4.13 21.31 15.10
CA GLY A 14 -5.06 22.42 15.29
C GLY A 14 -5.55 22.89 13.91
N ASP A 15 -5.29 24.15 13.58
CA ASP A 15 -5.59 24.73 12.27
C ASP A 15 -4.55 24.37 11.18
N TRP A 16 -3.81 23.28 11.34
CA TRP A 16 -2.71 22.93 10.43
C TRP A 16 -3.23 22.18 9.20
N ILE A 17 -2.70 22.54 8.03
CA ILE A 17 -2.98 21.88 6.76
C ILE A 17 -1.77 21.02 6.37
N MET A 18 -2.02 19.76 6.02
CA MET A 18 -0.99 18.88 5.46
C MET A 18 -0.81 19.20 3.97
N ALA A 19 0.36 19.70 3.60
CA ALA A 19 0.74 19.90 2.20
C ALA A 19 1.55 18.69 1.69
N LEU A 20 0.97 17.91 0.76
CA LEU A 20 1.66 16.80 0.10
C LEU A 20 2.51 17.33 -1.07
N THR A 21 3.72 17.78 -0.77
CA THR A 21 4.63 18.26 -1.81
C THR A 21 5.28 17.09 -2.56
N PRO A 22 5.50 17.21 -3.89
CA PRO A 22 6.29 16.23 -4.63
C PRO A 22 7.68 16.03 -4.01
N GLY A 23 8.18 14.79 -4.00
CA GLY A 23 9.50 14.50 -3.46
C GLY A 23 9.77 13.01 -3.31
N GLY A 24 10.90 12.64 -2.71
CA GLY A 24 11.32 11.24 -2.53
C GLY A 24 10.44 10.39 -1.60
N VAL A 25 9.37 10.95 -1.06
CA VAL A 25 8.37 10.26 -0.21
C VAL A 25 6.96 10.63 -0.68
N ASP A 26 6.79 10.69 -2.00
CA ASP A 26 5.50 10.94 -2.64
C ASP A 26 4.47 9.87 -2.27
N GLN A 27 3.26 10.31 -1.91
CA GLN A 27 2.14 9.40 -1.61
C GLN A 27 1.18 9.26 -2.80
N ASP A 28 1.35 10.09 -3.82
CA ASP A 28 0.65 9.94 -5.10
C ASP A 28 1.35 8.85 -5.92
N LEU A 29 0.88 7.60 -5.73
CA LEU A 29 1.52 6.41 -6.30
C LEU A 29 1.51 6.45 -7.83
N GLU A 30 0.41 6.88 -8.45
CA GLU A 30 0.24 6.91 -9.92
C GLU A 30 1.27 7.80 -10.62
N ARG A 31 1.78 8.82 -9.92
CA ARG A 31 2.81 9.72 -10.44
C ARG A 31 4.18 9.06 -10.62
N LEU A 32 4.43 7.92 -9.97
CA LEU A 32 5.73 7.26 -9.97
C LEU A 32 5.85 6.24 -11.10
N ASP A 33 6.99 6.25 -11.81
CA ASP A 33 7.28 5.28 -12.87
C ASP A 33 7.83 3.95 -12.29
N TYR A 34 6.96 2.94 -12.17
CA TYR A 34 7.30 1.62 -11.64
C TYR A 34 7.82 0.66 -12.72
N LYS A 35 9.12 0.32 -12.65
CA LYS A 35 9.78 -0.53 -13.66
C LYS A 35 9.88 -2.02 -13.31
N ARG A 36 9.87 -2.39 -12.02
CA ARG A 36 10.22 -3.75 -11.55
C ARG A 36 9.19 -4.32 -10.58
N ILE A 37 7.93 -4.02 -10.81
CA ILE A 37 6.80 -4.60 -10.07
C ILE A 37 6.26 -5.83 -10.82
N LYS A 38 5.65 -6.76 -10.09
CA LYS A 38 4.88 -7.84 -10.71
C LYS A 38 3.51 -7.29 -11.06
N ARG A 39 3.10 -7.44 -12.32
CA ARG A 39 1.77 -7.05 -12.81
C ARG A 39 0.94 -8.30 -13.15
N PRO A 40 -0.40 -8.25 -13.01
CA PRO A 40 -1.18 -7.09 -12.55
C PRO A 40 -1.05 -6.83 -11.04
N MET A 41 -1.13 -5.56 -10.61
CA MET A 41 -1.07 -5.13 -9.20
C MET A 41 -2.02 -3.97 -8.93
N PHE A 42 -2.95 -4.15 -7.99
CA PHE A 42 -3.79 -3.07 -7.47
C PHE A 42 -2.95 -2.13 -6.57
N PRO A 43 -3.08 -0.80 -6.68
CA PRO A 43 -4.02 -0.03 -7.49
C PRO A 43 -3.48 0.37 -8.88
N LEU A 44 -2.27 -0.02 -9.26
CA LEU A 44 -1.64 0.43 -10.51
C LEU A 44 -2.28 -0.18 -11.78
N ASP A 45 -2.91 -1.34 -11.63
CA ASP A 45 -3.69 -2.02 -12.65
C ASP A 45 -5.11 -2.25 -12.08
N GLU A 46 -5.95 -1.22 -12.02
CA GLU A 46 -7.27 -1.24 -11.36
C GLU A 46 -8.23 -2.30 -11.93
N GLU A 47 -8.14 -2.56 -13.23
CA GLU A 47 -8.97 -3.54 -13.95
C GLU A 47 -8.48 -4.99 -13.77
N MET A 48 -7.60 -5.26 -12.80
CA MET A 48 -7.14 -6.62 -12.52
C MET A 48 -8.25 -7.51 -11.96
N ALA A 49 -8.18 -8.81 -12.24
CA ALA A 49 -9.10 -9.76 -11.65
C ALA A 49 -8.93 -9.82 -10.12
N ASP A 50 -10.04 -10.01 -9.41
CA ASP A 50 -10.01 -10.19 -7.96
C ASP A 50 -9.14 -11.39 -7.57
N PRO A 51 -8.30 -11.26 -6.53
CA PRO A 51 -7.54 -12.39 -6.03
C PRO A 51 -8.49 -13.47 -5.49
N ASP A 52 -8.13 -14.72 -5.71
CA ASP A 52 -8.80 -15.84 -5.05
C ASP A 52 -8.47 -15.81 -3.54
N LEU A 53 -9.40 -15.27 -2.75
CA LEU A 53 -9.32 -15.21 -1.29
C LEU A 53 -9.98 -16.42 -0.62
N SER A 54 -10.30 -17.47 -1.37
CA SER A 54 -10.89 -18.68 -0.80
C SER A 54 -9.91 -19.37 0.17
N VAL A 55 -10.49 -19.98 1.21
CA VAL A 55 -9.71 -20.71 2.21
C VAL A 55 -9.08 -21.94 1.59
N ARG A 56 -7.75 -22.04 1.63
CA ARG A 56 -7.01 -23.25 1.29
C ARG A 56 -6.64 -24.01 2.56
N TRP A 57 -7.33 -25.12 2.80
CA TRP A 57 -6.97 -26.04 3.87
C TRP A 57 -5.68 -26.78 3.50
N ILE A 58 -4.63 -26.58 4.30
CA ILE A 58 -3.38 -27.32 4.15
C ILE A 58 -3.47 -28.50 5.12
N SER A 59 -3.48 -29.73 4.60
CA SER A 59 -3.44 -30.94 5.42
C SER A 59 -2.05 -31.11 6.06
N ASP A 60 -2.00 -31.70 7.26
CA ASP A 60 -0.75 -32.01 7.95
C ASP A 60 0.23 -32.77 7.05
N ILE A 61 1.41 -32.19 6.83
CA ILE A 61 2.53 -32.86 6.19
C ILE A 61 3.04 -33.90 7.18
N LYS A 62 2.75 -35.19 6.93
CA LYS A 62 3.52 -36.26 7.56
C LYS A 62 4.92 -36.26 6.94
N ILE A 63 5.86 -35.67 7.66
CA ILE A 63 7.29 -35.88 7.43
C ILE A 63 7.55 -37.36 7.75
N GLN A 64 7.85 -38.17 6.73
CA GLN A 64 8.40 -39.52 6.91
C GLN A 64 9.85 -39.43 7.35
#